data_AF-A0A2E8KPD3-F1
#
_entry.id   AF-A0A2E8KPD3-F1
#
_cell.length_a   1.000
_cell.length_b   1.000
_cell.length_c   1.000
_cell.angle_alpha   90.00
_cell.angle_beta   90.00
_cell.angle_gamma   90.00
#
_symmetry.space_group_name_H-M   'P 1'
#
loop_
_entity.id
_entity.type
_entity.pdbx_description
1 polymer ?
#
loop_
_entity_poly.entity_id
_entity_poly.type
_entity_poly.pdbx_seq_one_letter_code
_entity_poly.pdbx_strand_id
1 'polypeptide(L)' 'MGLGTTLAAAIGLGAIGGRKLDEELQLAKPIGTALGALLGLAAGLWAVVRSLRSQ' A
#
# COMPACT_ATOMS: atom_id res chain seq x y z
N MET A 1 12.30 -7.05 12.14
CA MET A 1 12.22 -6.40 10.81
C MET A 1 12.04 -4.90 11.04
N GLY A 2 12.82 -4.06 10.37
CA GLY A 2 12.78 -2.60 10.60
C GLY A 2 11.48 -1.99 10.07
N LEU A 3 10.99 -0.92 10.70
CA LEU A 3 9.77 -0.22 10.30
C LEU A 3 9.72 0.12 8.80
N GLY A 4 10.87 0.46 8.21
CA GLY A 4 11.00 0.70 6.77
C GLY A 4 10.70 -0.51 5.89
N THR A 5 11.08 -1.73 6.31
CA THR A 5 10.76 -2.97 5.57
C THR A 5 9.27 -3.30 5.64
N THR A 6 8.61 -3.07 6.77
CA THR A 6 7.15 -3.25 6.92
C THR A 6 6.39 -2.24 6.05
N LEU A 7 6.85 -0.99 6.01
CA LEU A 7 6.25 0.06 5.20
C LEU A 7 6.42 -0.21 3.68
N ALA A 8 7.63 -0.61 3.26
CA ALA A 8 7.90 -0.98 1.88
C ALA A 8 7.10 -2.22 1.44
N ALA A 9 6.96 -3.21 2.32
CA ALA A 9 6.14 -4.40 2.07
C ALA A 9 4.65 -4.04 1.93
N ALA A 10 4.12 -3.17 2.80
CA ALA A 10 2.72 -2.71 2.73
C ALA A 10 2.42 -1.92 1.46
N ILE A 11 3.32 -1.02 1.04
CA ILE A 11 3.19 -0.26 -0.20
C ILE A 11 3.31 -1.18 -1.42
N GLY A 12 4.29 -2.09 -1.44
CA GLY A 12 4.48 -3.06 -2.52
C GLY A 12 3.27 -3.98 -2.69
N LEU A 13 2.73 -4.51 -1.60
CA LEU A 13 1.51 -5.33 -1.62
C LEU A 13 0.29 -4.52 -2.08
N GLY A 14 0.14 -3.28 -1.59
CA GLY A 14 -0.96 -2.40 -2.01
C GLY A 14 -0.90 -2.01 -3.49
N ALA A 15 0.29 -1.74 -4.02
CA ALA A 15 0.50 -1.39 -5.42
C ALA A 15 0.29 -2.59 -6.36
N ILE A 16 0.79 -3.78 -6.00
CA ILE A 16 0.57 -5.00 -6.78
C ILE A 16 -0.91 -5.39 -6.76
N GLY A 17 -1.56 -5.32 -5.59
CA GLY A 17 -2.99 -5.56 -5.45
C GLY A 17 -3.83 -4.59 -6.27
N GLY A 18 -3.51 -3.28 -6.21
CA GLY A 18 -4.19 -2.25 -6.99
C GLY A 18 -4.01 -2.40 -8.50
N ARG A 19 -2.81 -2.82 -8.95
CA ARG A 19 -2.52 -3.09 -10.36
C ARG A 19 -3.34 -4.26 -10.90
N LYS A 20 -3.47 -5.33 -10.12
CA LYS A 20 -4.27 -6.49 -10.51
C LYS A 20 -5.77 -6.16 -10.58
N LEU A 21 -6.23 -5.24 -9.71
CA LEU A 21 -7.59 -4.72 -9.71
C LEU A 21 -7.86 -3.81 -10.92
N ASP A 22 -6.89 -3.01 -11.34
CA ASP A 22 -6.96 -2.22 -12.58
C ASP A 22 -7.02 -3.11 -13.83
N GLU A 23 -6.27 -4.21 -13.86
CA GLU A 23 -6.29 -5.19 -14.96
C GLU A 23 -7.65 -5.89 -15.06
N GLU A 24 -8.22 -6.34 -13.94
CA GLU A 24 -9.54 -6.97 -13.89
C GLU A 24 -10.66 -6.02 -14.33
N LEU A 25 -10.58 -4.74 -13.95
CA LEU A 25 -11.60 -3.75 -14.26
C LEU A 25 -11.42 -3.08 -15.64
N GLN A 26 -10.37 -3.44 -16.40
CA GLN A 26 -10.01 -2.82 -17.69
C GLN A 26 -10.03 -1.28 -17.65
N LEU A 27 -9.65 -0.68 -16.53
CA LEU A 27 -9.64 0.77 -16.42
C LEU A 27 -8.59 1.35 -17.37
N ALA A 28 -9.01 2.20 -18.31
CA ALA A 28 -8.13 2.86 -19.28
C ALA A 28 -7.06 3.77 -18.64
N LYS A 29 -7.16 4.01 -17.33
CA LYS A 29 -6.22 4.80 -16.53
C LYS A 29 -5.93 4.05 -15.23
N PRO A 30 -4.67 3.98 -14.77
CA PRO A 30 -4.28 3.14 -13.64
C PRO A 30 -4.71 3.73 -12.28
N ILE A 31 -6.03 3.86 -12.09
CA ILE A 31 -6.64 4.52 -10.93
C ILE A 31 -6.67 3.56 -9.75
N GLY A 32 -6.96 2.27 -9.96
CA GLY A 32 -6.91 1.23 -8.94
C GLY A 32 -5.51 1.00 -8.39
N THR A 33 -4.49 1.12 -9.23
CA THR A 33 -3.08 1.07 -8.83
C THR A 33 -2.72 2.28 -7.98
N ALA A 34 -3.15 3.48 -8.39
CA ALA A 34 -2.91 4.71 -7.64
C ALA A 34 -3.62 4.70 -6.28
N LEU A 35 -4.88 4.25 -6.23
CA LEU A 35 -5.63 4.07 -4.99
C LEU A 35 -5.04 2.98 -4.11
N GLY A 36 -4.63 1.84 -4.68
CA GLY A 36 -3.98 0.76 -3.96
C GLY A 36 -2.63 1.18 -3.37
N ALA A 37 -1.85 1.97 -4.10
CA ALA A 37 -0.61 2.57 -3.61
C ALA A 37 -0.88 3.58 -2.48
N LEU A 38 -1.90 4.44 -2.61
CA LEU A 38 -2.30 5.39 -1.58
C LEU A 38 -2.80 4.69 -0.30
N LEU A 39 -3.58 3.62 -0.45
CA LEU A 39 -4.04 2.81 0.68
C LEU A 39 -2.89 2.04 1.33
N GLY A 40 -1.97 1.48 0.54
CA GLY A 40 -0.75 0.83 1.04
C GLY A 40 0.17 1.81 1.79
N LEU A 41 0.29 3.05 1.30
CA LEU A 41 0.99 4.14 1.97
C LEU A 41 0.32 4.49 3.30
N ALA A 42 -1.01 4.69 3.29
CA ALA A 42 -1.77 5.02 4.50
C ALA A 42 -1.69 3.91 5.56
N ALA A 43 -1.82 2.65 5.15
CA ALA A 43 -1.69 1.49 6.03
C ALA A 43 -0.26 1.35 6.58
N GLY A 44 0.77 1.57 5.75
CA GLY A 44 2.16 1.58 6.17
C GLY A 44 2.45 2.66 7.20
N LEU A 45 2.01 3.91 6.94
CA LEU A 45 2.14 5.02 7.88
C LEU A 45 1.41 4.75 9.19
N TRP A 46 0.20 4.18 9.12
CA TRP A 46 -0.55 3.78 10.31
C TRP A 46 0.18 2.70 11.11
N ALA A 47 0.76 1.69 10.45
CA ALA A 47 1.56 0.66 11.11
C ALA A 47 2.81 1.25 11.79
N VAL A 48 3.46 2.23 11.17
CA VAL A 48 4.61 2.94 11.78
C VAL A 48 4.17 3.76 12.98
N VAL A 49 3.12 4.57 12.87
CA VAL A 49 2.59 5.36 14.00
C VAL A 49 2.11 4.46 15.14
N ARG A 50 1.42 3.36 14.83
CA ARG A 50 0.99 2.35 15.80
C ARG A 50 2.19 1.72 16.50
N SER A 51 3.24 1.38 15.76
CA SER A 51 4.45 0.76 16.32
C SER A 51 5.26 1.74 17.15
N LEU A 52 5.32 3.03 16.76
CA LEU A 52 5.92 4.10 17.56
C LEU A 52 5.15 4.36 18.86
N ARG A 53 3.81 4.24 18.84
CA ARG A 53 2.97 4.38 20.04
C ARG A 53 3.02 3.13 20.95
N SER A 54 3.45 2.00 20.42
CA SER A 54 3.55 0.72 21.15
C SER A 54 4.95 0.47 21.71
N GLN A 55 5.90 1.36 21.46
CA GLN A 55 7.19 1.45 22.16
C GLN A 55 7.14 2.54 23.22
#